data_AF-A0A672NC61-F1
#
_entry.id   AF-A0A672NC61-F1
#
_cell.length_a   1.000
_cell.length_b   1.000
_cell.length_c   1.000
_cell.angle_alpha   90.00
_cell.angle_beta   90.00
_cell.angle_gamma   90.00
#
_symmetry.space_group_name_H-M   'P 1'
#
loop_
_entity.id
_entity.type
_entity.pdbx_description
1 polymer ?
#
loop_
_entity_poly.entity_id
_entity_poly.type
_entity_poly.pdbx_seq_one_letter_code
_entity_poly.pdbx_strand_id
1 'polypeptide(L)'
;GREQSYNLSDLLAMPVPNKSIPAALNPPPGITLHDEALDWAAAGDHVSLTVTGMDIIKINVGCIFCDPKEPIRACTRFRARILLFNIEVPVTQGFPVLLHYQTVSEPATIRKLVSVLHKSSGEVLKKKPKCLSKGQNAVVEIQTQRPVALELYKDYKELGRFMLRYVGSTIAAGVVTEVKGSTYPPFLTKHIHVLF
;
A
#
# COMPACT_ATOMS: atom_id res chain seq x y z
N GLY A 1 -9.99 10.20 15.84
CA GLY A 1 -9.56 10.65 17.18
C GLY A 1 -8.88 9.52 17.92
N ARG A 2 -7.58 9.34 17.65
CA ARG A 2 -6.58 8.80 18.57
C ARG A 2 -5.29 9.50 18.16
N GLU A 3 -4.98 10.57 18.86
CA GLU A 3 -3.74 11.32 18.73
C GLU A 3 -2.70 10.52 19.54
N GLN A 4 -1.72 9.94 18.86
CA GLN A 4 -0.58 9.31 19.52
C GLN A 4 0.63 10.20 19.23
N SER A 5 1.02 10.96 20.23
CA SER A 5 2.29 11.67 20.29
C SER A 5 3.39 10.65 20.65
N TYR A 6 4.45 10.59 19.84
CA TYR A 6 5.58 9.67 20.05
C TYR A 6 6.85 10.47 20.33
N ASN A 7 7.59 10.04 21.36
CA ASN A 7 8.76 10.74 21.88
C ASN A 7 10.06 10.13 21.32
N LEU A 8 11.07 10.98 21.10
CA LEU A 8 12.30 10.68 20.34
C LEU A 8 13.22 9.63 21.02
N SER A 9 12.99 9.30 22.30
CA SER A 9 13.75 8.26 23.01
C SER A 9 13.57 6.86 22.42
N ASP A 10 12.48 6.62 21.70
CA ASP A 10 12.16 5.31 21.15
C ASP A 10 12.72 5.08 19.74
N LEU A 11 13.31 6.12 19.11
CA LEU A 11 13.77 6.10 17.71
C LEU A 11 15.30 5.95 17.55
N LEU A 12 16.09 6.16 18.60
CA LEU A 12 17.55 6.15 18.52
C LEU A 12 18.17 5.42 19.71
N ALA A 13 18.42 4.13 19.55
CA ALA A 13 19.32 3.40 20.43
C ALA A 13 20.43 2.72 19.62
N MET A 14 21.46 3.47 19.25
CA MET A 14 22.85 3.02 19.36
C MET A 14 23.74 4.19 19.83
N PRO A 15 24.62 3.99 20.83
CA PRO A 15 25.44 5.05 21.38
C PRO A 15 26.55 5.43 20.41
N VAL A 16 26.62 6.71 20.03
CA VAL A 16 27.78 7.27 19.34
C VAL A 16 28.85 7.59 20.41
N PRO A 17 30.10 7.10 20.29
CA PRO A 17 31.12 7.40 21.28
C PRO A 17 31.46 8.89 21.24
N ASN A 18 31.47 9.49 22.42
CA ASN A 18 31.77 10.89 22.67
C ASN A 18 33.16 11.27 22.13
N LYS A 19 33.21 11.86 20.93
CA LYS A 19 34.34 12.68 20.44
C LYS A 19 33.77 13.85 19.64
N SER A 20 34.10 15.06 20.08
CA SER A 20 33.76 16.35 19.49
C SER A 20 33.92 16.36 17.97
N ILE A 21 32.81 16.46 17.24
CA ILE A 21 32.81 16.59 15.78
C ILE A 21 32.69 18.09 15.44
N PRO A 22 33.54 18.65 14.55
CA PRO A 22 33.49 20.05 14.17
C PRO A 22 32.17 20.39 13.46
N ALA A 23 31.69 21.63 13.64
CA ALA A 23 30.38 22.16 13.23
C ALA A 23 30.03 22.10 11.72
N ALA A 24 30.87 21.47 10.88
CA ALA A 24 30.64 21.24 9.45
C ALA A 24 30.05 19.84 9.14
N LEU A 25 29.67 19.07 10.18
CA LEU A 25 29.26 17.67 10.04
C LEU A 25 27.99 17.35 10.85
N ASN A 26 27.03 18.28 10.91
CA ASN A 26 25.72 17.92 11.44
C ASN A 26 25.10 16.89 10.47
N PRO A 27 24.77 15.67 10.92
CA PRO A 27 24.04 14.74 10.07
C PRO A 27 22.75 15.43 9.61
N PRO A 28 22.34 15.25 8.35
CA PRO A 28 21.12 15.86 7.85
C PRO A 28 19.96 15.47 8.78
N PRO A 29 19.02 16.40 9.05
CA PRO A 29 17.86 16.12 9.87
C PRO A 29 17.13 14.88 9.34
N GLY A 30 16.76 13.98 10.26
CA GLY A 30 16.14 12.70 9.91
C GLY A 30 14.78 12.87 9.23
N ILE A 31 14.11 14.00 9.45
CA ILE A 31 12.79 14.36 8.91
C ILE A 31 12.82 15.84 8.50
N THR A 32 12.32 16.15 7.31
CA THR A 32 12.10 17.54 6.87
C THR A 32 10.71 17.75 6.28
N LEU A 33 10.11 18.90 6.55
CA LEU A 33 8.83 19.35 6.02
C LEU A 33 9.03 20.75 5.42
N HIS A 34 8.80 20.91 4.12
CA HIS A 34 9.04 22.17 3.40
C HIS A 34 10.42 22.80 3.69
N ASP A 35 11.48 21.98 3.67
CA ASP A 35 12.88 22.36 3.96
C ASP A 35 13.18 22.78 5.41
N GLU A 36 12.20 22.66 6.32
CA GLU A 36 12.41 22.82 7.76
C GLU A 36 12.68 21.48 8.43
N ALA A 37 13.72 21.45 9.27
CA ALA A 37 14.09 20.27 10.06
C ALA A 37 13.08 20.06 11.19
N LEU A 38 12.55 18.84 11.31
CA LEU A 38 11.62 18.47 12.37
C LEU A 38 12.13 17.26 13.16
N ASP A 39 11.77 17.20 14.44
CA ASP A 39 12.04 16.05 15.30
C ASP A 39 10.97 14.96 15.17
N TRP A 40 9.77 15.32 14.69
CA TRP A 40 8.63 14.42 14.53
C TRP A 40 7.72 14.88 13.39
N ALA A 41 6.88 13.96 12.89
CA ALA A 41 5.83 14.23 11.92
C ALA A 41 4.55 13.49 12.31
N ALA A 42 3.40 14.05 11.99
CA ALA A 42 2.10 13.42 12.19
C ALA A 42 1.62 12.68 10.92
N ALA A 43 0.64 11.81 11.10
CA ALA A 43 -0.07 11.22 9.95
C ALA A 43 -0.73 12.32 9.12
N GLY A 44 -0.59 12.23 7.79
CA GLY A 44 -0.98 13.26 6.83
C GLY A 44 0.12 14.27 6.46
N ASP A 45 1.24 14.32 7.18
CA ASP A 45 2.35 15.21 6.82
C ASP A 45 3.15 14.66 5.62
N HIS A 46 3.36 15.49 4.60
CA HIS A 46 4.22 15.15 3.47
C HIS A 46 5.67 15.54 3.77
N VAL A 47 6.46 14.56 4.23
CA VAL A 47 7.84 14.77 4.69
C VAL A 47 8.87 14.08 3.81
N SER A 48 10.10 14.60 3.84
CA SER A 48 11.28 13.87 3.35
C SER A 48 12.01 13.24 4.53
N LEU A 49 12.34 11.96 4.40
CA LEU A 49 13.04 11.18 5.44
C LEU A 49 14.46 10.88 5.00
N THR A 50 15.42 11.12 5.89
CA THR A 50 16.81 10.71 5.68
C THR A 50 17.09 9.45 6.49
N VAL A 51 17.17 8.30 5.81
CA VAL A 51 17.39 6.99 6.45
C VAL A 51 18.85 6.54 6.26
N THR A 52 19.47 6.05 7.33
CA THR A 52 20.83 5.49 7.30
C THR A 52 20.82 3.98 7.51
N GLY A 53 21.87 3.28 7.04
CA GLY A 53 21.98 1.82 7.21
C GLY A 53 21.13 0.99 6.25
N MET A 54 20.56 1.60 5.21
CA MET A 54 19.86 0.93 4.12
C MET A 54 20.62 1.09 2.81
N ASP A 55 20.65 0.02 2.02
CA ASP A 55 21.15 0.07 0.66
C ASP A 55 20.08 0.68 -0.25
N ILE A 56 20.43 1.74 -0.97
CA ILE A 56 19.53 2.46 -1.87
C ILE A 56 18.94 1.55 -2.95
N ILE A 57 19.67 0.50 -3.34
CA ILE A 57 19.24 -0.48 -4.35
C ILE A 57 18.04 -1.31 -3.85
N LYS A 58 17.83 -1.39 -2.54
CA LYS A 58 16.72 -2.15 -1.92
C LYS A 58 15.45 -1.33 -1.74
N ILE A 59 15.52 0.00 -1.89
CA ILE A 59 14.38 0.89 -1.76
C ILE A 59 13.86 1.23 -3.15
N ASN A 60 12.59 0.92 -3.41
CA ASN A 60 11.94 1.21 -4.67
C ASN A 60 10.71 2.09 -4.46
N VAL A 61 10.29 2.78 -5.52
CA VAL A 61 8.99 3.45 -5.55
C VAL A 61 7.90 2.40 -5.30
N GLY A 62 7.02 2.67 -4.34
CA GLY A 62 6.01 1.72 -3.87
C GLY A 62 6.37 0.95 -2.59
N CYS A 63 7.58 1.13 -2.06
CA CYS A 63 7.92 0.65 -0.72
C CYS A 63 7.09 1.39 0.33
N ILE A 64 6.65 0.66 1.35
CA ILE A 64 5.92 1.22 2.49
C ILE A 64 6.78 1.00 3.73
N PHE A 65 7.10 2.08 4.43
CA PHE A 65 7.73 2.03 5.74
C PHE A 65 6.67 1.69 6.79
N CYS A 66 6.98 0.75 7.68
CA CYS A 66 6.05 0.27 8.71
C CYS A 66 6.78 0.03 10.02
N ASP A 67 6.01 -0.05 11.11
CA ASP A 67 6.57 -0.38 12.42
C ASP A 67 7.17 -1.79 12.37
N PRO A 68 8.41 -1.98 12.85
CA PRO A 68 9.01 -3.29 13.06
C PRO A 68 8.14 -4.35 13.75
N LYS A 69 7.29 -3.92 14.69
CA LYS A 69 6.38 -4.77 15.47
C LYS A 69 5.11 -5.12 14.71
N GLU A 70 4.72 -4.29 13.74
CA GLU A 70 3.51 -4.44 12.93
C GLU A 70 3.86 -4.36 11.43
N PRO A 71 4.62 -5.35 10.90
CA PRO A 71 5.05 -5.33 9.51
C PRO A 71 3.87 -5.58 8.56
N ILE A 72 3.77 -4.75 7.53
CA ILE A 72 2.77 -4.91 6.47
C ILE A 72 3.07 -6.17 5.68
N ARG A 73 2.03 -6.91 5.30
CA ARG A 73 2.19 -8.15 4.53
C ARG A 73 2.32 -7.85 3.04
N ALA A 74 3.39 -8.34 2.42
CA ALA A 74 3.51 -8.37 0.97
C ALA A 74 2.88 -9.65 0.40
N CYS A 75 2.07 -9.50 -0.64
CA CYS A 75 1.48 -10.65 -1.31
C CYS A 75 1.36 -10.42 -2.82
N THR A 76 1.19 -11.50 -3.57
CA THR A 76 0.86 -11.44 -4.99
C THR A 76 -0.60 -11.70 -5.26
N ARG A 77 -1.38 -12.13 -4.25
CA ARG A 77 -2.77 -12.54 -4.42
C ARG A 77 -3.63 -11.97 -3.33
N PHE A 78 -4.77 -11.38 -3.71
CA PHE A 78 -5.72 -10.87 -2.74
C PHE A 78 -7.13 -10.92 -3.34
N ARG A 79 -8.14 -10.95 -2.48
CA ARG A 79 -9.51 -10.69 -2.88
C ARG A 79 -9.87 -9.26 -2.58
N ALA A 80 -10.64 -8.69 -3.48
CA ALA A 80 -11.13 -7.34 -3.36
C ALA A 80 -12.57 -7.25 -3.83
N ARG A 81 -13.29 -6.30 -3.23
CA ARG A 81 -14.56 -5.80 -3.77
C ARG A 81 -14.23 -4.70 -4.76
N ILE A 82 -14.70 -4.83 -5.99
CA ILE A 82 -14.52 -3.83 -7.03
C ILE A 82 -15.87 -3.28 -7.48
N LEU A 83 -15.86 -2.02 -7.88
CA LEU A 83 -16.91 -1.34 -8.62
C LEU A 83 -16.40 -1.07 -10.03
N LEU A 84 -17.03 -1.69 -11.03
CA LEU A 84 -16.70 -1.44 -12.42
C LEU A 84 -17.35 -0.14 -12.91
N PHE A 85 -16.57 0.65 -13.63
CA PHE A 85 -17.04 1.87 -14.28
C PHE A 85 -17.59 1.57 -15.67
N ASN A 86 -17.63 2.58 -16.54
CA ASN A 86 -18.04 2.41 -17.92
C ASN A 86 -16.90 1.79 -18.72
N ILE A 87 -16.95 0.47 -18.87
CA ILE A 87 -16.00 -0.32 -19.66
C ILE A 87 -16.66 -0.72 -20.98
N GLU A 88 -15.91 -0.64 -22.09
CA GLU A 88 -16.35 -1.13 -23.40
C GLU A 88 -16.20 -2.65 -23.48
N VAL A 89 -15.08 -3.18 -22.97
CA VAL A 89 -14.78 -4.61 -22.97
C VAL A 89 -15.21 -5.23 -21.64
N PRO A 90 -16.06 -6.27 -21.65
CA PRO A 90 -16.43 -6.99 -20.43
C PRO A 90 -15.22 -7.64 -19.76
N VAL A 91 -15.16 -7.56 -18.43
CA VAL A 91 -14.09 -8.20 -17.65
C VAL A 91 -14.37 -9.69 -17.51
N THR A 92 -13.43 -10.54 -17.92
CA THR A 92 -13.50 -11.99 -17.81
C THR A 92 -12.42 -12.53 -16.88
N GLN A 93 -12.45 -13.83 -16.61
CA GLN A 93 -11.37 -14.50 -15.91
C GLN A 93 -10.09 -14.45 -16.77
N GLY A 94 -8.97 -14.03 -16.18
CA GLY A 94 -7.71 -13.85 -16.88
C GLY A 94 -7.53 -12.46 -17.50
N PHE A 95 -8.46 -11.54 -17.28
CA PHE A 95 -8.39 -10.19 -17.85
C PHE A 95 -7.15 -9.43 -17.31
N PRO A 96 -6.24 -8.96 -18.20
CA PRO A 96 -5.06 -8.22 -17.79
C PRO A 96 -5.43 -6.80 -17.38
N VAL A 97 -4.81 -6.31 -16.31
CA VAL A 97 -5.06 -4.96 -15.77
C VAL A 97 -3.77 -4.37 -15.24
N LEU A 98 -3.73 -3.05 -15.12
CA LEU A 98 -2.71 -2.35 -14.36
C LEU A 98 -3.31 -1.96 -13.00
N LEU A 99 -2.74 -2.50 -11.92
CA LEU A 99 -3.10 -2.15 -10.55
C LEU A 99 -2.39 -0.85 -10.18
N HIS A 100 -3.15 0.21 -9.96
CA HIS A 100 -2.65 1.45 -9.39
C HIS A 100 -2.97 1.46 -7.91
N TYR A 101 -1.91 1.46 -7.09
CA TYR A 101 -2.00 1.40 -5.66
C TYR A 101 -0.99 2.36 -5.05
N GLN A 102 -1.47 3.38 -4.33
CA GLN A 102 -0.63 4.46 -3.83
C GLN A 102 0.29 5.02 -4.92
N THR A 103 1.60 4.96 -4.71
CA THR A 103 2.63 5.43 -5.64
C THR A 103 3.09 4.36 -6.64
N VAL A 104 2.59 3.13 -6.55
CA VAL A 104 3.00 2.01 -7.42
C VAL A 104 1.95 1.68 -8.48
N SER A 105 2.44 1.37 -9.67
CA SER A 105 1.65 0.78 -10.76
C SER A 105 2.23 -0.59 -11.09
N GLU A 106 1.45 -1.65 -10.85
CA GLU A 106 1.91 -3.03 -10.98
C GLU A 106 1.02 -3.81 -11.97
N PRO A 107 1.59 -4.49 -12.97
CA PRO A 107 0.83 -5.37 -13.83
C PRO A 107 0.15 -6.48 -13.02
N ALA A 108 -1.14 -6.69 -13.29
CA ALA A 108 -1.94 -7.67 -12.58
C ALA A 108 -2.93 -8.35 -13.52
N THR A 109 -3.57 -9.38 -13.01
CA THR A 109 -4.57 -10.16 -13.73
C THR A 109 -5.74 -10.48 -12.82
N ILE A 110 -6.96 -10.32 -13.34
CA ILE A 110 -8.17 -10.74 -12.64
C ILE A 110 -8.27 -12.25 -12.73
N ARG A 111 -7.67 -12.93 -11.76
CA ARG A 111 -7.47 -14.38 -11.76
C ARG A 111 -8.78 -15.15 -11.63
N LYS A 112 -9.72 -14.67 -10.80
CA LYS A 112 -11.03 -15.31 -10.58
C LYS A 112 -12.13 -14.29 -10.34
N LEU A 113 -13.29 -14.53 -10.93
CA LEU A 113 -14.52 -13.82 -10.62
C LEU A 113 -15.27 -14.60 -9.54
N VAL A 114 -15.32 -14.09 -8.31
CA VAL A 114 -15.88 -14.82 -7.16
C VAL A 114 -17.40 -14.68 -7.12
N SER A 115 -17.89 -13.44 -7.14
CA SER A 115 -19.33 -13.15 -7.09
C SER A 115 -19.66 -11.75 -7.58
N VAL A 116 -20.84 -11.57 -8.15
CA VAL A 116 -21.48 -10.26 -8.35
C VAL A 116 -22.24 -9.90 -7.08
N LEU A 117 -22.12 -8.64 -6.66
CA LEU A 117 -22.78 -8.08 -5.50
C LEU A 117 -23.84 -7.06 -5.91
N HIS A 118 -24.90 -6.96 -5.12
CA HIS A 118 -25.87 -5.89 -5.24
C HIS A 118 -25.27 -4.55 -4.80
N LYS A 119 -25.65 -3.45 -5.49
CA LYS A 119 -25.02 -2.14 -5.29
C LYS A 119 -25.25 -1.54 -3.90
N SER A 120 -26.46 -1.69 -3.37
CA SER A 120 -26.84 -1.11 -2.08
C SER A 120 -26.75 -2.11 -0.93
N SER A 121 -27.33 -3.31 -1.08
CA SER A 121 -27.36 -4.31 -0.01
C SER A 121 -26.04 -5.06 0.16
N GLY A 122 -25.17 -5.10 -0.85
CA GLY A 122 -23.92 -5.87 -0.80
C GLY A 122 -24.11 -7.39 -0.84
N GLU A 123 -25.35 -7.87 -1.02
CA GLU A 123 -25.68 -9.28 -1.10
C GLU A 123 -25.16 -9.91 -2.39
N VAL A 124 -24.86 -11.22 -2.32
CA VAL A 124 -24.39 -11.98 -3.47
C VAL A 124 -25.54 -12.25 -4.44
N LEU A 125 -25.53 -11.58 -5.59
CA LEU A 125 -26.51 -11.79 -6.66
C LEU A 125 -26.19 -13.04 -7.49
N LYS A 126 -24.90 -13.27 -7.76
CA LYS A 126 -24.45 -14.39 -8.60
C LYS A 126 -23.08 -14.87 -8.17
N LYS A 127 -22.95 -16.18 -7.96
CA LYS A 127 -21.66 -16.83 -7.70
C LYS A 127 -20.99 -17.22 -9.01
N LYS A 128 -19.66 -17.07 -9.10
CA LYS A 128 -18.82 -17.44 -10.26
C LYS A 128 -19.40 -16.96 -11.62
N PRO A 129 -19.60 -15.65 -11.82
CA PRO A 129 -20.06 -15.14 -13.10
C PRO A 129 -19.03 -15.41 -14.21
N LYS A 130 -19.49 -15.59 -15.46
CA LYS A 130 -18.59 -15.78 -16.62
C LYS A 130 -17.86 -14.49 -17.03
N CYS A 131 -18.54 -13.36 -16.89
CA CYS A 131 -18.01 -12.03 -17.15
C CYS A 131 -18.67 -11.01 -16.20
N LEU A 132 -18.03 -9.85 -16.09
CA LEU A 132 -18.57 -8.67 -15.41
C LEU A 132 -18.76 -7.54 -16.42
N SER A 133 -19.87 -6.82 -16.28
CA SER A 133 -20.25 -5.71 -17.14
C SER A 133 -20.19 -4.38 -16.39
N LYS A 134 -20.33 -3.27 -17.12
CA LYS A 134 -20.31 -1.91 -16.58
C LYS A 134 -21.22 -1.72 -15.37
N GLY A 135 -20.74 -0.96 -14.39
CA GLY A 135 -21.51 -0.60 -13.19
C GLY A 135 -21.74 -1.73 -12.20
N GLN A 136 -21.21 -2.95 -12.40
CA GLN A 136 -21.40 -4.04 -11.46
C GLN A 136 -20.43 -3.93 -10.28
N ASN A 137 -20.91 -4.29 -9.10
CA ASN A 137 -20.05 -4.59 -7.96
C ASN A 137 -19.72 -6.08 -7.97
N ALA A 138 -18.48 -6.44 -7.68
CA ALA A 138 -18.07 -7.83 -7.64
C ALA A 138 -16.97 -8.08 -6.62
N VAL A 139 -16.91 -9.30 -6.11
CA VAL A 139 -15.72 -9.82 -5.44
C VAL A 139 -14.88 -10.53 -6.49
N VAL A 140 -13.62 -10.14 -6.60
CA VAL A 140 -12.65 -10.74 -7.53
C VAL A 140 -11.39 -11.15 -6.76
N GLU A 141 -10.69 -12.16 -7.28
CA GLU A 141 -9.33 -12.49 -6.85
C GLU A 141 -8.37 -11.92 -7.89
N ILE A 142 -7.49 -11.03 -7.44
CA ILE A 142 -6.48 -10.35 -8.26
C ILE A 142 -5.13 -11.02 -7.98
N GLN A 143 -4.34 -11.18 -9.04
CA GLN A 143 -2.96 -11.64 -8.95
C GLN A 143 -2.02 -10.62 -9.60
N THR A 144 -1.07 -10.09 -8.85
CA THR A 144 0.00 -9.20 -9.36
C THR A 144 1.19 -10.02 -9.85
N GLN A 145 2.02 -9.43 -10.73
CA GLN A 145 3.26 -10.07 -11.18
C GLN A 145 4.33 -10.06 -10.09
N ARG A 146 4.55 -8.91 -9.44
CA ARG A 146 5.44 -8.77 -8.28
C ARG A 146 4.64 -8.64 -6.98
N PRO A 147 5.22 -9.03 -5.82
CA PRO A 147 4.59 -8.81 -4.52
C PRO A 147 4.33 -7.34 -4.27
N VAL A 148 3.15 -7.01 -3.76
CA VAL A 148 2.75 -5.67 -3.35
C VAL A 148 2.41 -5.71 -1.86
N ALA A 149 2.90 -4.73 -1.10
CA ALA A 149 2.54 -4.54 0.30
C ALA A 149 1.14 -3.92 0.39
N LEU A 150 0.18 -4.64 0.97
CA LEU A 150 -1.22 -4.20 1.01
C LEU A 150 -1.91 -4.66 2.28
N GLU A 151 -2.84 -3.82 2.75
CA GLU A 151 -3.60 -4.04 3.98
C GLU A 151 -5.10 -4.20 3.70
N LEU A 152 -5.82 -4.72 4.68
CA LEU A 152 -7.27 -4.81 4.59
C LEU A 152 -7.90 -3.42 4.73
N TYR A 153 -8.88 -3.13 3.88
CA TYR A 153 -9.61 -1.85 3.93
C TYR A 153 -10.30 -1.58 5.27
N LYS A 154 -10.69 -2.64 5.98
CA LYS A 154 -11.31 -2.55 7.30
C LYS A 154 -10.33 -2.01 8.35
N ASP A 155 -9.06 -2.33 8.20
CA ASP A 155 -8.02 -2.02 9.19
C ASP A 155 -7.32 -0.70 8.81
N TYR A 156 -6.90 -0.58 7.55
CA TYR A 156 -6.26 0.64 7.01
C TYR A 156 -6.98 1.08 5.73
N LYS A 157 -7.81 2.13 5.85
CA LYS A 157 -8.67 2.60 4.74
C LYS A 157 -7.87 3.06 3.52
N GLU A 158 -6.72 3.68 3.73
CA GLU A 158 -5.89 4.23 2.65
C GLU A 158 -5.16 3.12 1.91
N LEU A 159 -4.50 2.24 2.65
CA LEU A 159 -3.81 1.05 2.14
C LEU A 159 -4.76 -0.05 1.63
N GLY A 160 -6.05 0.06 1.89
CA GLY A 160 -7.05 -0.85 1.35
C GLY A 160 -7.62 -0.45 0.00
N ARG A 161 -7.37 0.78 -0.49
CA ARG A 161 -7.95 1.30 -1.74
C ARG A 161 -7.00 1.15 -2.92
N PHE A 162 -7.54 0.81 -4.08
CA PHE A 162 -6.78 0.77 -5.32
C PHE A 162 -7.67 1.06 -6.53
N MET A 163 -7.02 1.33 -7.66
CA MET A 163 -7.67 1.50 -8.96
C MET A 163 -7.15 0.44 -9.94
N LEU A 164 -8.01 -0.02 -10.83
CA LEU A 164 -7.63 -0.86 -11.96
C LEU A 164 -7.75 -0.07 -13.25
N ARG A 165 -6.72 -0.14 -14.08
CA ARG A 165 -6.71 0.46 -15.41
C ARG A 165 -6.51 -0.58 -16.50
N TYR A 166 -7.02 -0.26 -17.68
CA TYR A 166 -6.82 -1.03 -18.90
C TYR A 166 -6.77 -0.05 -20.09
N VAL A 167 -5.74 -0.15 -20.92
CA VAL A 167 -5.53 0.69 -22.12
C VAL A 167 -5.71 2.19 -21.82
N GLY A 168 -5.07 2.66 -20.76
CA GLY A 168 -5.10 4.07 -20.35
C GLY A 168 -6.36 4.51 -19.59
N SER A 169 -7.42 3.72 -19.55
CA SER A 169 -8.68 4.08 -18.87
C SER A 169 -8.83 3.39 -17.52
N THR A 170 -9.38 4.10 -16.53
CA THR A 170 -9.74 3.50 -15.23
C THR A 170 -11.01 2.68 -15.38
N ILE A 171 -10.89 1.37 -15.20
CA ILE A 171 -12.00 0.42 -15.40
C ILE A 171 -12.71 0.07 -14.10
N ALA A 172 -12.04 0.16 -12.96
CA ALA A 172 -12.63 -0.13 -11.66
C ALA A 172 -11.94 0.61 -10.52
N ALA A 173 -12.69 0.87 -9.46
CA ALA A 173 -12.17 1.15 -8.12
C ALA A 173 -12.37 -0.08 -7.24
N GLY A 174 -11.45 -0.33 -6.31
CA GLY A 174 -11.51 -1.51 -5.46
C GLY A 174 -11.07 -1.27 -4.03
N VAL A 175 -11.57 -2.14 -3.15
CA VAL A 175 -11.15 -2.23 -1.76
C VAL A 175 -10.71 -3.67 -1.43
N VAL A 176 -9.56 -3.81 -0.79
CA VAL A 176 -9.00 -5.10 -0.38
C VAL A 176 -9.83 -5.67 0.77
N THR A 177 -10.27 -6.91 0.62
CA THR A 177 -11.12 -7.61 1.62
C THR A 177 -10.45 -8.83 2.22
N GLU A 178 -9.47 -9.43 1.53
CA GLU A 178 -8.76 -10.61 2.01
C GLU A 178 -7.38 -10.67 1.36
N VAL A 179 -6.33 -10.90 2.13
CA VAL A 179 -4.96 -11.08 1.63
C VAL A 179 -4.64 -12.57 1.57
N LYS A 180 -4.15 -13.07 0.43
CA LYS A 180 -3.91 -14.50 0.20
C LYS A 180 -2.47 -14.78 -0.20
N GLY A 181 -1.90 -15.86 0.33
CA GLY A 181 -0.54 -16.27 -0.02
C GLY A 181 0.46 -15.19 0.35
N SER A 182 0.65 -15.01 1.66
CA SER A 182 1.78 -14.22 2.15
C SER A 182 3.05 -14.99 1.84
N THR A 183 3.90 -14.40 1.01
CA THR A 183 5.32 -14.68 1.11
C THR A 183 5.86 -13.77 2.22
N TYR A 184 6.77 -14.31 3.03
CA TYR A 184 7.50 -13.72 4.16
C TYR A 184 7.89 -12.23 4.01
N PRO A 185 8.22 -11.55 5.14
CA PRO A 185 7.95 -10.13 5.36
C PRO A 185 8.60 -9.27 4.28
N PRO A 186 8.07 -8.08 3.96
CA PRO A 186 8.87 -7.10 3.24
C PRO A 186 10.16 -6.92 4.05
N PHE A 187 11.28 -7.38 3.51
CA PHE A 187 12.58 -7.16 4.10
C PHE A 187 12.82 -5.65 4.13
N LEU A 188 12.49 -4.98 5.24
CA LEU A 188 13.48 -4.28 6.06
C LEU A 188 12.82 -3.76 7.35
N THR A 189 13.02 -4.52 8.41
CA THR A 189 12.84 -4.09 9.79
C THR A 189 14.07 -3.29 10.19
N LYS A 190 13.95 -1.97 10.32
CA LYS A 190 14.67 -1.11 11.27
C LYS A 190 14.13 0.31 11.14
N HIS A 191 13.73 0.86 12.28
CA HIS A 191 13.11 2.17 12.55
C HIS A 191 12.88 3.08 11.33
N ILE A 192 11.61 3.45 11.09
CA ILE A 192 11.15 4.84 11.06
C ILE A 192 9.62 4.86 10.87
N HIS A 193 8.96 5.60 11.76
CA HIS A 193 7.54 5.89 11.73
C HIS A 193 7.27 7.04 10.76
N VAL A 194 6.67 6.77 9.60
CA VAL A 194 5.75 7.68 8.93
C VAL A 194 4.65 6.82 8.31
N LEU A 195 3.50 6.77 8.99
CA LEU A 195 2.25 6.40 8.36
C LEU A 195 1.73 7.66 7.68
N PHE A 196 1.53 7.59 6.36
CA PHE A 196 0.69 8.53 5.64
C PHE A 196 -0.72 8.54 6.25
#